data_AF-A0A2T4A2X4-F1
#
_entry.id   AF-A0A2T4A2X4-F1
#
_cell.length_a   1.000
_cell.length_b   1.000
_cell.length_c   1.000
_cell.angle_alpha   90.00
_cell.angle_beta   90.00
_cell.angle_gamma   90.00
#
_symmetry.space_group_name_H-M   'P 1'
#
loop_
_entity.id
_entity.type
_entity.pdbx_description
1 polymer ?
#
loop_
_entity_poly.entity_id
_entity_poly.type
_entity_poly.pdbx_seq_one_letter_code
_entity_poly.pdbx_strand_id
1 'polypeptide(L)'
;MRNFCDAEKVGVSESFDPTILVHSSLRSVGFIPGYSPSVIQSLLSALGPSGTIVVPTHTGDNSDPAAWQAPPVPESWWQPIRDSIPAYDPATTITRVVGVVPETLRTWPGALRSAHPQTSFAALGPQAERITEGHAPNCRLGESSPLAKLEAVDAWVLLLGVGWDKCTAFHLAEYRIENPRLEDNSFAINIDGQRQWITVQDVAITDEDFERLGADFERDCRVIHGTVGAADCRLFSLREAVEYATRWMNKNRSKQD
;
A
#
# COMPACT_ATOMS: atom_id res chain seq x y z
N MET A 1 21.75 20.12 14.02
CA MET A 1 20.44 19.57 13.60
C MET A 1 20.19 20.04 12.18
N ARG A 2 20.37 19.18 11.17
CA ARG A 2 19.91 19.48 9.81
C ARG A 2 18.45 19.04 9.75
N ASN A 3 17.57 19.95 9.34
CA ASN A 3 16.14 19.73 9.28
C ASN A 3 15.84 18.47 8.45
N PHE A 4 14.96 17.60 8.96
CA PHE A 4 14.39 16.46 8.22
C PHE A 4 13.54 16.90 7.02
N CYS A 5 13.25 18.20 6.92
CA CYS A 5 12.51 18.82 5.82
C CYS A 5 13.48 19.46 4.83
N ASP A 6 13.94 18.68 3.86
CA ASP A 6 14.09 19.20 2.50
C ASP A 6 12.99 18.56 1.65
N ALA A 7 11.73 18.68 2.08
CA ALA A 7 10.59 18.28 1.25
C ALA A 7 10.53 19.06 -0.07
N GLU A 8 11.08 20.27 -0.10
CA GLU A 8 11.34 21.04 -1.33
C GLU A 8 12.26 20.28 -2.31
N LYS A 9 13.16 19.40 -1.82
CA LYS A 9 14.00 18.54 -2.69
C LYS A 9 13.27 17.32 -3.23
N VAL A 10 12.11 16.97 -2.67
CA VAL A 10 11.29 15.83 -3.14
C VAL A 10 10.30 16.27 -4.23
N GLY A 11 10.21 17.57 -4.52
CA GLY A 11 9.55 18.08 -5.74
C GLY A 11 8.03 17.95 -5.78
N VAL A 12 7.38 17.88 -4.61
CA VAL A 12 5.92 18.00 -4.51
C VAL A 12 5.51 19.45 -4.84
N SER A 13 5.20 19.74 -6.11
CA SER A 13 4.74 21.07 -6.53
C SER A 13 3.23 21.24 -6.32
N GLU A 14 2.84 22.38 -5.76
CA GLU A 14 1.56 23.14 -5.83
C GLU A 14 0.27 22.46 -6.36
N SER A 15 -0.06 21.22 -5.96
CA SER A 15 -1.47 20.81 -5.99
C SER A 15 -2.18 21.45 -4.79
N PHE A 16 -3.45 21.82 -4.95
CA PHE A 16 -4.22 22.48 -3.88
C PHE A 16 -4.36 21.56 -2.64
N ASP A 17 -4.34 20.23 -2.85
CA ASP A 17 -4.43 19.17 -1.82
C ASP A 17 -3.44 18.01 -2.11
N PRO A 18 -2.15 18.12 -1.75
CA PRO A 18 -1.15 17.12 -2.10
C PRO A 18 -1.41 15.80 -1.37
N THR A 19 -1.66 14.72 -2.12
CA THR A 19 -1.86 13.37 -1.59
C THR A 19 -0.67 12.48 -1.94
N ILE A 20 -0.13 11.78 -0.93
CA ILE A 20 1.05 10.93 -1.09
C ILE A 20 0.82 9.54 -0.52
N LEU A 21 1.05 8.51 -1.33
CA LEU A 21 1.14 7.11 -0.91
C LEU A 21 2.59 6.80 -0.54
N VAL A 22 2.83 6.41 0.71
CA VAL A 22 4.19 6.21 1.25
C VAL A 22 4.47 4.73 1.50
N HIS A 23 5.55 4.24 0.91
CA HIS A 23 6.20 2.97 1.25
C HIS A 23 7.54 3.28 1.88
N SER A 24 7.89 2.64 3.00
CA SER A 24 9.09 3.06 3.75
C SER A 24 9.81 1.94 4.49
N SER A 25 11.12 2.12 4.62
CA SER A 25 11.98 1.34 5.51
C SER A 25 12.77 2.29 6.40
N LEU A 26 12.42 2.40 7.69
CA LEU A 26 13.18 3.27 8.59
C LEU A 26 14.60 2.75 8.87
N ARG A 27 14.83 1.46 8.64
CA ARG A 27 16.17 0.86 8.79
C ARG A 27 17.16 1.46 7.79
N SER A 28 16.74 1.74 6.55
CA SER A 28 17.64 2.31 5.54
C SER A 28 17.92 3.80 5.75
N VAL A 29 17.06 4.52 6.48
CA VAL A 29 17.27 5.94 6.82
C VAL A 29 18.44 6.12 7.80
N GLY A 30 18.60 5.19 8.75
CA GLY A 30 19.54 5.29 9.85
C GLY A 30 18.90 5.82 11.14
N PHE A 31 19.66 6.56 11.95
CA PHE A 31 19.15 7.07 13.23
C PHE A 31 18.19 8.24 13.03
N ILE A 32 16.96 8.11 13.53
CA ILE A 32 15.92 9.13 13.49
C ILE A 32 15.56 9.50 14.94
N PRO A 33 15.90 10.72 15.41
CA PRO A 33 15.39 11.20 16.70
C PRO A 33 13.86 11.17 16.66
N GLY A 34 13.23 10.45 17.59
CA GLY A 34 11.77 10.31 17.64
C GLY A 34 11.16 9.27 16.69
N TYR A 35 11.99 8.55 15.92
CA TYR A 35 11.60 7.39 15.11
C TYR A 35 10.40 7.66 14.16
N SER A 36 9.43 6.74 14.05
CA SER A 36 8.30 6.86 13.12
C SER A 36 7.39 8.08 13.34
N PRO A 37 7.08 8.54 14.57
CA PRO A 37 6.38 9.82 14.76
C PRO A 37 7.04 11.00 14.07
N SER A 38 8.37 11.10 14.11
CA SER A 38 9.09 12.19 13.47
C SER A 38 9.02 12.14 11.95
N VAL A 39 8.91 10.95 11.37
CA VAL A 39 8.67 10.78 9.92
C VAL A 39 7.27 11.28 9.55
N ILE A 40 6.23 10.90 10.30
CA ILE A 40 4.86 11.36 10.07
C ILE A 40 4.77 12.89 10.20
N GLN A 41 5.33 13.45 11.27
CA GLN A 41 5.35 14.91 11.49
C GLN A 41 6.10 15.65 10.37
N SER A 42 7.21 15.09 9.89
CA SER A 42 7.97 15.69 8.79
C SER A 42 7.17 15.66 7.48
N LEU A 43 6.48 14.55 7.19
CA LEU A 43 5.59 14.45 6.02
C LEU A 43 4.40 15.43 6.13
N LEU A 44 3.78 15.56 7.30
CA LEU A 44 2.70 16.54 7.51
C LEU A 44 3.20 17.98 7.32
N SER A 45 4.36 18.31 7.88
CA SER A 45 4.97 19.63 7.71
C SER A 45 5.33 19.92 6.27
N ALA A 46 5.74 18.90 5.51
CA ALA A 46 6.13 18.99 4.12
C ALA A 46 4.94 19.25 3.19
N LEU A 47 3.84 18.53 3.40
CA LEU A 47 2.64 18.63 2.57
C LEU A 47 1.78 19.84 2.94
N GLY A 48 1.97 20.38 4.15
CA GLY A 48 1.16 21.47 4.66
C GLY A 48 -0.25 21.04 5.09
N PRO A 49 -1.11 21.99 5.48
CA PRO A 49 -2.42 21.70 6.08
C PRO A 49 -3.43 21.07 5.12
N SER A 50 -3.26 21.20 3.80
CA SER A 50 -4.10 20.55 2.79
C SER A 50 -3.59 19.14 2.40
N GLY A 51 -2.45 18.72 2.95
CA GLY A 51 -1.81 17.46 2.63
C GLY A 51 -2.51 16.23 3.17
N THR A 52 -2.49 15.13 2.41
CA THR A 52 -2.95 13.81 2.84
C THR A 52 -1.84 12.77 2.70
N ILE A 53 -1.51 12.08 3.80
CA ILE A 53 -0.59 10.94 3.80
C ILE A 53 -1.41 9.67 3.77
N VAL A 54 -1.02 8.72 2.92
CA VAL A 54 -1.62 7.40 2.80
C VAL A 54 -0.54 6.33 2.88
N VAL A 55 -0.82 5.23 3.56
CA VAL A 55 0.12 4.10 3.75
C VAL A 55 -0.62 2.78 3.63
N PRO A 56 -0.02 1.74 3.03
CA PRO A 56 -0.56 0.40 3.09
C PRO A 56 -0.47 -0.16 4.51
N THR A 57 -1.57 -0.72 5.01
CA THR A 57 -1.70 -1.31 6.35
C THR A 57 -2.08 -2.77 6.26
N HIS A 58 -1.39 -3.51 5.39
CA HIS A 58 -1.74 -4.88 5.04
C HIS A 58 -1.67 -5.83 6.24
N THR A 59 -2.54 -6.83 6.24
CA THR A 59 -2.80 -7.83 7.29
C THR A 59 -2.82 -9.22 6.65
N GLY A 60 -1.72 -9.57 5.99
CA GLY A 60 -1.62 -10.78 5.17
C GLY A 60 -1.68 -12.10 5.94
N ASP A 61 -1.62 -12.08 7.28
CA ASP A 61 -1.92 -13.22 8.15
C ASP A 61 -3.41 -13.52 8.28
N ASN A 62 -4.30 -12.60 7.94
CA ASN A 62 -5.72 -12.90 7.80
C ASN A 62 -6.01 -13.49 6.41
N SER A 63 -5.39 -14.63 6.10
CA SER A 63 -5.48 -15.33 4.81
C SER A 63 -5.52 -16.84 5.00
N ASP A 64 -5.85 -17.59 3.95
CA ASP A 64 -5.89 -19.05 4.04
C ASP A 64 -4.50 -19.63 4.38
N PRO A 65 -4.37 -20.40 5.48
CA PRO A 65 -3.09 -20.97 5.89
C PRO A 65 -2.51 -21.97 4.90
N ALA A 66 -3.32 -22.49 3.96
CA ALA A 66 -2.84 -23.35 2.87
C ALA A 66 -1.85 -22.63 1.93
N ALA A 67 -1.94 -21.30 1.84
CA ALA A 67 -1.05 -20.48 1.01
C ALA A 67 0.19 -19.95 1.76
N TRP A 68 0.32 -20.21 3.07
CA TRP A 68 1.41 -19.63 3.87
C TRP A 68 2.74 -20.33 3.60
N GLN A 69 3.77 -19.54 3.31
CA GLN A 69 5.13 -20.04 3.05
C GLN A 69 6.19 -19.49 4.02
N ALA A 70 5.88 -18.43 4.78
CA ALA A 70 6.85 -17.72 5.61
C ALA A 70 6.29 -17.37 7.02
N PRO A 71 6.28 -18.33 7.96
CA PRO A 71 6.50 -19.76 7.77
C PRO A 71 5.20 -20.49 7.32
N PRO A 72 5.30 -21.71 6.76
CA PRO A 72 4.14 -22.58 6.59
C PRO A 72 3.70 -23.16 7.93
N VAL A 73 2.48 -23.69 7.98
CA VAL A 73 1.92 -24.43 9.13
C VAL A 73 1.41 -25.80 8.70
N PRO A 74 1.38 -26.81 9.60
CA PRO A 74 0.85 -28.14 9.27
C PRO A 74 -0.58 -28.08 8.74
N GLU A 75 -0.91 -28.92 7.76
CA GLU A 75 -2.25 -29.00 7.17
C GLU A 75 -3.34 -29.27 8.22
N SER A 76 -3.02 -30.06 9.25
CA SER A 76 -3.92 -30.32 10.37
C SER A 76 -4.31 -29.07 11.16
N TRP A 77 -3.60 -27.95 10.99
CA TRP A 77 -3.91 -26.68 11.65
C TRP A 77 -4.75 -25.75 10.77
N TRP A 78 -4.92 -26.04 9.47
CA TRP A 78 -5.59 -25.13 8.56
C TRP A 78 -7.04 -24.84 8.98
N GLN A 79 -7.85 -25.88 9.21
CA GLN A 79 -9.23 -25.67 9.64
C GLN A 79 -9.34 -25.00 11.02
N PRO A 80 -8.61 -25.43 12.07
CA PRO A 80 -8.58 -24.71 13.34
C PRO A 80 -8.21 -23.22 13.21
N ILE A 81 -7.29 -22.87 12.32
CA ILE A 81 -6.92 -21.48 12.02
C ILE A 81 -8.09 -20.74 11.35
N ARG A 82 -8.71 -21.32 10.32
CA ARG A 82 -9.90 -20.76 9.65
C ARG A 82 -11.07 -20.53 10.60
N ASP A 83 -11.19 -21.34 11.65
CA ASP A 83 -12.26 -21.21 12.65
C ASP A 83 -11.95 -20.14 13.70
N SER A 84 -10.67 -19.84 13.95
CA SER A 84 -10.22 -19.06 15.12
C SER A 84 -9.58 -17.70 14.82
N ILE A 85 -9.07 -17.44 13.60
CA ILE A 85 -8.56 -16.12 13.24
C ILE A 85 -9.65 -15.06 13.50
N PRO A 86 -9.37 -14.01 14.31
CA PRO A 86 -10.32 -12.94 14.55
C PRO A 86 -10.73 -12.25 13.24
N ALA A 87 -11.98 -11.81 13.15
CA ALA A 87 -12.37 -10.92 12.06
C ALA A 87 -11.48 -9.66 12.07
N TYR A 88 -11.15 -9.18 10.87
CA TYR A 88 -10.50 -7.89 10.74
C TYR A 88 -11.33 -6.77 11.40
N ASP A 89 -10.63 -5.93 12.15
CA ASP A 89 -11.12 -4.71 12.74
C ASP A 89 -10.07 -3.60 12.48
N PRO A 90 -10.45 -2.49 11.81
CA PRO A 90 -9.51 -1.43 11.45
C PRO A 90 -8.81 -0.81 12.67
N ALA A 91 -9.45 -0.79 13.84
CA ALA A 91 -8.90 -0.19 15.06
C ALA A 91 -7.84 -1.10 15.72
N THR A 92 -8.11 -2.41 15.78
CA THR A 92 -7.34 -3.34 16.63
C THR A 92 -6.40 -4.24 15.83
N THR A 93 -6.67 -4.51 14.56
CA THR A 93 -5.84 -5.43 13.76
C THR A 93 -4.48 -4.83 13.46
N ILE A 94 -3.42 -5.48 13.90
CA ILE A 94 -2.03 -5.02 13.72
C ILE A 94 -1.57 -5.31 12.29
N THR A 95 -0.77 -4.42 11.71
CA THR A 95 -0.24 -4.63 10.37
C THR A 95 0.83 -5.73 10.34
N ARG A 96 1.03 -6.36 9.18
CA ARG A 96 2.02 -7.41 8.98
C ARG A 96 2.94 -7.08 7.81
N VAL A 97 4.26 -7.04 8.08
CA VAL A 97 5.33 -6.91 7.06
C VAL A 97 5.32 -5.59 6.26
N VAL A 98 4.54 -4.58 6.65
CA VAL A 98 4.53 -3.24 6.00
C VAL A 98 5.45 -2.21 6.64
N GLY A 99 5.97 -2.48 7.84
CA GLY A 99 6.89 -1.59 8.57
C GLY A 99 6.22 -0.71 9.63
N VAL A 100 7.04 0.06 10.35
CA VAL A 100 6.60 0.81 11.54
C VAL A 100 5.91 2.14 11.21
N VAL A 101 6.16 2.74 10.05
CA VAL A 101 5.48 3.98 9.64
C VAL A 101 3.99 3.74 9.43
N PRO A 102 3.55 2.72 8.66
CA PRO A 102 2.12 2.40 8.58
C PRO A 102 1.49 2.07 9.92
N GLU A 103 2.19 1.30 10.76
CA GLU A 103 1.72 0.94 12.10
C GLU A 103 1.55 2.15 13.02
N THR A 104 2.41 3.17 12.88
CA THR A 104 2.29 4.41 13.64
C THR A 104 1.18 5.31 13.09
N LEU A 105 1.06 5.42 11.76
CA LEU A 105 0.07 6.28 11.12
C LEU A 105 -1.35 5.77 11.33
N ARG A 106 -1.59 4.45 11.26
CA ARG A 106 -2.94 3.89 11.46
C ARG A 106 -3.53 4.21 12.84
N THR A 107 -2.68 4.46 13.85
CA THR A 107 -3.08 4.83 15.21
C THR A 107 -2.97 6.34 15.47
N TRP A 108 -2.59 7.12 14.46
CA TRP A 108 -2.40 8.56 14.63
C TRP A 108 -3.76 9.24 14.86
N PRO A 109 -3.85 10.25 15.75
CA PRO A 109 -5.10 10.98 15.95
C PRO A 109 -5.64 11.56 14.64
N GLY A 110 -6.88 11.21 14.28
CA GLY A 110 -7.52 11.63 13.05
C GLY A 110 -7.22 10.77 11.81
N ALA A 111 -6.40 9.73 11.92
CA ALA A 111 -6.21 8.78 10.83
C ALA A 111 -7.45 7.89 10.67
N LEU A 112 -7.78 7.59 9.42
CA LEU A 112 -8.82 6.64 9.03
C LEU A 112 -8.18 5.41 8.38
N ARG A 113 -8.82 4.25 8.46
CA ARG A 113 -8.35 3.02 7.85
C ARG A 113 -9.47 2.32 7.09
N SER A 114 -9.19 1.92 5.86
CA SER A 114 -10.17 1.24 5.00
C SER A 114 -10.52 -0.15 5.51
N ALA A 115 -11.68 -0.67 5.12
CA ALA A 115 -12.26 -1.88 5.70
C ALA A 115 -11.73 -3.23 5.16
N HIS A 116 -10.86 -3.27 4.14
CA HIS A 116 -10.45 -4.55 3.55
C HIS A 116 -9.66 -5.42 4.55
N PRO A 117 -10.03 -6.70 4.75
CA PRO A 117 -9.42 -7.56 5.77
C PRO A 117 -7.94 -7.94 5.62
N GLN A 118 -7.29 -7.53 4.53
CA GLN A 118 -5.96 -7.99 4.11
C GLN A 118 -5.12 -6.88 3.49
N THR A 119 -5.70 -6.02 2.67
CA THR A 119 -5.00 -4.96 1.92
C THR A 119 -5.47 -3.56 2.31
N SER A 120 -5.88 -3.36 3.56
CA SER A 120 -6.34 -2.05 4.02
C SER A 120 -5.27 -0.98 3.90
N PHE A 121 -5.69 0.28 3.73
CA PHE A 121 -4.86 1.48 3.76
C PHE A 121 -5.27 2.37 4.93
N ALA A 122 -4.30 3.03 5.55
CA ALA A 122 -4.57 4.13 6.47
C ALA A 122 -4.24 5.46 5.81
N ALA A 123 -5.05 6.48 6.10
CA ALA A 123 -4.92 7.81 5.55
C ALA A 123 -5.10 8.88 6.64
N LEU A 124 -4.35 9.98 6.53
CA LEU A 124 -4.38 11.11 7.44
C LEU A 124 -4.32 12.42 6.63
N GLY A 125 -5.36 13.25 6.74
CA GLY A 125 -5.48 14.52 6.03
C GLY A 125 -6.86 14.73 5.40
N PRO A 126 -7.07 15.84 4.67
CA PRO A 126 -8.39 16.19 4.11
C PRO A 126 -9.03 15.15 3.20
N GLN A 127 -8.25 14.32 2.50
CA GLN A 127 -8.76 13.28 1.60
C GLN A 127 -8.92 11.90 2.28
N ALA A 128 -8.64 11.78 3.58
CA ALA A 128 -8.58 10.48 4.26
C ALA A 128 -9.90 9.69 4.18
N GLU A 129 -11.04 10.35 4.38
CA GLU A 129 -12.37 9.72 4.30
C GLU A 129 -12.63 9.21 2.89
N ARG A 130 -12.52 10.09 1.89
CA ARG A 130 -12.69 9.76 0.47
C ARG A 130 -11.84 8.56 0.07
N ILE A 131 -10.57 8.53 0.46
CA ILE A 131 -9.62 7.48 0.06
C ILE A 131 -9.94 6.14 0.73
N THR A 132 -10.39 6.14 1.99
CA THR A 132 -10.53 4.91 2.79
C THR A 132 -11.93 4.31 2.78
N GLU A 133 -12.97 5.09 2.46
CA GLU A 133 -14.35 4.63 2.42
C GLU A 133 -14.57 3.56 1.32
N GLY A 134 -15.55 2.68 1.49
CA GLY A 134 -16.04 1.80 0.41
C GLY A 134 -15.06 0.77 -0.15
N HIS A 135 -13.98 0.45 0.57
CA HIS A 135 -13.02 -0.58 0.14
C HIS A 135 -13.67 -1.97 0.15
N ALA A 136 -13.98 -2.50 -1.04
CA ALA A 136 -14.79 -3.70 -1.21
C ALA A 136 -14.00 -4.98 -0.84
N PRO A 137 -14.63 -5.95 -0.13
CA PRO A 137 -13.93 -7.17 0.30
C PRO A 137 -13.52 -8.10 -0.84
N ASN A 138 -14.16 -7.99 -2.01
CA ASN A 138 -13.84 -8.75 -3.22
C ASN A 138 -12.95 -7.97 -4.20
N CYS A 139 -12.26 -6.94 -3.72
CA CYS A 139 -11.36 -6.14 -4.54
C CYS A 139 -10.21 -5.63 -3.68
N ARG A 140 -9.13 -6.40 -3.61
CA ARG A 140 -7.96 -6.05 -2.79
C ARG A 140 -7.34 -4.71 -3.18
N LEU A 141 -7.10 -4.49 -4.47
CA LEU A 141 -6.27 -3.39 -4.98
C LEU A 141 -6.74 -2.83 -6.35
N GLY A 142 -7.98 -3.10 -6.74
CA GLY A 142 -8.56 -2.67 -8.02
C GLY A 142 -9.43 -1.42 -7.95
N GLU A 143 -10.44 -1.33 -8.81
CA GLU A 143 -11.31 -0.14 -8.96
C GLU A 143 -12.14 0.21 -7.71
N SER A 144 -12.46 -0.79 -6.88
CA SER A 144 -13.19 -0.59 -5.61
C SER A 144 -12.25 -0.55 -4.40
N SER A 145 -11.01 -0.07 -4.61
CA SER A 145 -9.98 0.04 -3.59
C SER A 145 -9.44 1.49 -3.46
N PRO A 146 -8.68 1.80 -2.39
CA PRO A 146 -7.99 3.06 -2.23
C PRO A 146 -7.03 3.42 -3.38
N LEU A 147 -6.47 2.45 -4.10
CA LEU A 147 -5.54 2.74 -5.20
C LEU A 147 -6.22 3.49 -6.35
N ALA A 148 -7.43 3.07 -6.76
CA ALA A 148 -8.18 3.75 -7.81
C ALA A 148 -8.57 5.18 -7.39
N LYS A 149 -8.86 5.37 -6.10
CA LYS A 149 -9.17 6.70 -5.55
C LYS A 149 -7.94 7.61 -5.47
N LEU A 150 -6.79 7.05 -5.12
CA LEU A 150 -5.51 7.74 -5.13
C LEU A 150 -5.15 8.20 -6.54
N GLU A 151 -5.37 7.36 -7.56
CA GLU A 151 -5.21 7.73 -8.96
C GLU A 151 -6.15 8.88 -9.36
N ALA A 152 -7.43 8.81 -8.94
CA ALA A 152 -8.43 9.81 -9.25
C ALA A 152 -8.13 11.20 -8.66
N VAL A 153 -7.31 11.30 -7.61
CA VAL A 153 -6.86 12.56 -7.00
C VAL A 153 -5.43 12.94 -7.38
N ASP A 154 -4.87 12.32 -8.42
CA ASP A 154 -3.50 12.57 -8.91
C ASP A 154 -2.44 12.44 -7.80
N ALA A 155 -2.57 11.42 -6.96
CA ALA A 155 -1.65 11.18 -5.87
C ALA A 155 -0.22 10.88 -6.37
N TRP A 156 0.75 11.21 -5.53
CA TRP A 156 2.14 10.84 -5.70
C TRP A 156 2.46 9.56 -4.92
N VAL A 157 3.47 8.81 -5.36
CA VAL A 157 4.04 7.69 -4.61
C VAL A 157 5.43 8.07 -4.13
N LEU A 158 5.71 7.83 -2.86
CA LEU A 158 7.03 7.95 -2.26
C LEU A 158 7.53 6.56 -1.85
N LEU A 159 8.60 6.10 -2.49
CA LEU A 159 9.39 4.96 -2.05
C LEU A 159 10.56 5.48 -1.24
N LEU A 160 10.47 5.40 0.09
CA LEU A 160 11.48 5.87 1.03
C LEU A 160 12.33 4.69 1.50
N GLY A 161 13.50 4.52 0.89
CA GLY A 161 14.45 3.49 1.26
C GLY A 161 13.97 2.06 1.02
N VAL A 162 13.05 1.89 0.06
CA VAL A 162 12.51 0.61 -0.42
C VAL A 162 12.63 0.52 -1.95
N GLY A 163 12.62 -0.70 -2.46
CA GLY A 163 12.66 -0.99 -3.89
C GLY A 163 11.30 -0.86 -4.57
N TRP A 164 11.30 -1.17 -5.86
CA TRP A 164 10.08 -1.20 -6.67
C TRP A 164 9.20 -2.40 -6.32
N ASP A 165 9.79 -3.47 -5.76
CA ASP A 165 9.10 -4.62 -5.15
C ASP A 165 8.11 -4.24 -4.04
N LYS A 166 8.16 -3.00 -3.53
CA LYS A 166 7.20 -2.47 -2.54
C LYS A 166 6.19 -1.47 -3.10
N CYS A 167 6.21 -1.21 -4.41
CA CYS A 167 5.32 -0.24 -5.06
C CYS A 167 3.91 -0.82 -5.23
N THR A 168 3.06 -0.68 -4.22
CA THR A 168 1.69 -1.24 -4.26
C THR A 168 0.83 -0.63 -5.37
N ALA A 169 1.15 0.56 -5.87
CA ALA A 169 0.45 1.18 -6.99
C ALA A 169 0.42 0.31 -8.25
N PHE A 170 1.46 -0.49 -8.51
CA PHE A 170 1.50 -1.37 -9.68
C PHE A 170 0.44 -2.48 -9.63
N HIS A 171 -0.05 -2.86 -8.46
CA HIS A 171 -1.15 -3.84 -8.38
C HIS A 171 -2.44 -3.33 -9.03
N LEU A 172 -2.71 -2.01 -9.04
CA LEU A 172 -3.88 -1.48 -9.76
C LEU A 172 -3.80 -1.78 -11.27
N ALA A 173 -2.59 -1.82 -11.83
CA ALA A 173 -2.40 -2.20 -13.23
C ALA A 173 -2.75 -3.68 -13.48
N GLU A 174 -2.50 -4.58 -12.51
CA GLU A 174 -2.88 -6.00 -12.64
C GLU A 174 -4.40 -6.20 -12.73
N TYR A 175 -5.20 -5.28 -12.19
CA TYR A 175 -6.66 -5.31 -12.38
C TYR A 175 -7.08 -4.82 -13.77
N ARG A 176 -6.18 -4.16 -14.51
CA ARG A 176 -6.47 -3.47 -15.78
C ARG A 176 -5.80 -4.10 -17.00
N ILE A 177 -5.00 -5.16 -16.81
CA ILE A 177 -4.45 -5.94 -17.93
C ILE A 177 -5.55 -6.71 -18.67
N GLU A 178 -5.25 -7.15 -19.88
CA GLU A 178 -6.13 -8.03 -20.64
C GLU A 178 -6.26 -9.39 -19.93
N ASN A 179 -7.49 -9.80 -19.63
CA ASN A 179 -7.83 -11.10 -19.03
C ASN A 179 -7.01 -11.41 -17.77
N PRO A 180 -7.14 -10.62 -16.69
CA PRO A 180 -6.42 -10.88 -15.46
C PRO A 180 -6.83 -12.24 -14.91
N ARG A 181 -5.84 -13.01 -14.44
CA ARG A 181 -6.10 -14.29 -13.77
C ARG A 181 -6.87 -14.03 -12.49
N LEU A 182 -7.87 -14.87 -12.23
CA LEU A 182 -8.63 -14.83 -10.98
C LEU A 182 -8.18 -15.96 -10.05
N GLU A 183 -8.29 -15.72 -8.75
CA GLU A 183 -8.05 -16.69 -7.70
C GLU A 183 -9.10 -16.57 -6.59
N ASP A 184 -9.26 -17.66 -5.84
CA ASP A 184 -10.00 -17.66 -4.59
C ASP A 184 -9.15 -16.98 -3.51
N ASN A 185 -9.73 -16.02 -2.82
CA ASN A 185 -9.12 -15.33 -1.71
C ASN A 185 -10.01 -15.46 -0.47
N SER A 186 -9.47 -16.03 0.61
CA SER A 186 -10.21 -16.29 1.85
C SER A 186 -9.65 -15.50 3.03
N PHE A 187 -10.55 -15.03 3.90
CA PHE A 187 -10.20 -14.26 5.09
C PHE A 187 -11.34 -14.23 6.11
N ALA A 188 -11.00 -13.87 7.35
CA ALA A 188 -11.97 -13.59 8.40
C ALA A 188 -12.43 -12.12 8.34
N ILE A 189 -13.74 -11.89 8.28
CA ILE A 189 -14.36 -10.57 8.22
C ILE A 189 -15.54 -10.49 9.18
N ASN A 190 -15.90 -9.29 9.60
CA ASN A 190 -17.13 -9.02 10.35
C ASN A 190 -18.24 -8.60 9.37
N ILE A 191 -19.33 -9.35 9.33
CA ILE A 191 -20.55 -9.02 8.58
C ILE A 191 -21.68 -8.93 9.61
N ASP A 192 -22.31 -7.76 9.71
CA ASP A 192 -23.42 -7.49 10.63
C ASP A 192 -23.15 -7.86 12.10
N GLY A 193 -21.93 -7.59 12.57
CA GLY A 193 -21.49 -7.87 13.95
C GLY A 193 -21.06 -9.33 14.18
N GLN A 194 -21.09 -10.18 13.16
CA GLN A 194 -20.72 -11.58 13.24
C GLN A 194 -19.43 -11.87 12.48
N ARG A 195 -18.50 -12.57 13.13
CA ARG A 195 -17.28 -13.07 12.49
C ARG A 195 -17.64 -14.17 11.51
N GLN A 196 -17.18 -14.04 10.26
CA GLN A 196 -17.34 -15.03 9.21
C GLN A 196 -16.00 -15.30 8.52
N TRP A 197 -15.74 -16.56 8.16
CA TRP A 197 -14.70 -16.92 7.21
C TRP A 197 -15.35 -17.00 5.83
N ILE A 198 -14.96 -16.13 4.92
CA ILE A 198 -15.52 -16.09 3.56
C ILE A 198 -14.43 -16.34 2.52
N THR A 199 -14.85 -16.77 1.35
CA THR A 199 -14.02 -16.83 0.14
C THR A 199 -14.68 -15.95 -0.91
N VAL A 200 -13.88 -15.09 -1.54
CA VAL A 200 -14.27 -14.25 -2.67
C VAL A 200 -13.37 -14.54 -3.85
N GLN A 201 -13.85 -14.28 -5.06
CA GLN A 201 -13.03 -14.32 -6.26
C GLN A 201 -12.42 -12.94 -6.49
N ASP A 202 -11.11 -12.87 -6.72
CA ASP A 202 -10.37 -11.62 -6.95
C ASP A 202 -9.22 -11.84 -7.97
N VAL A 203 -8.58 -10.76 -8.43
CA VAL A 203 -7.41 -10.84 -9.32
C VAL A 203 -6.22 -11.43 -8.57
N ALA A 204 -5.55 -12.40 -9.19
CA ALA A 204 -4.30 -12.97 -8.72
C ALA A 204 -3.15 -11.97 -8.96
N ILE A 205 -2.71 -11.32 -7.89
CA ILE A 205 -1.66 -10.29 -7.92
C ILE A 205 -0.29 -10.87 -7.56
N THR A 206 0.77 -10.31 -8.14
CA THR A 206 2.16 -10.68 -7.84
C THR A 206 3.11 -9.50 -8.01
N ASP A 207 4.13 -9.42 -7.14
CA ASP A 207 5.19 -8.42 -7.15
C ASP A 207 6.52 -8.94 -7.74
N GLU A 208 6.57 -10.19 -8.24
CA GLU A 208 7.80 -10.86 -8.68
C GLU A 208 8.59 -10.10 -9.76
N ASP A 209 7.89 -9.38 -10.65
CA ASP A 209 8.49 -8.62 -11.75
C ASP A 209 8.52 -7.10 -11.51
N PHE A 210 8.12 -6.63 -10.31
CA PHE A 210 8.03 -5.20 -10.00
C PHE A 210 9.39 -4.50 -10.04
N GLU A 211 10.49 -5.17 -9.68
CA GLU A 211 11.83 -4.58 -9.83
C GLU A 211 12.18 -4.29 -11.29
N ARG A 212 11.84 -5.21 -12.20
CA ARG A 212 12.10 -5.04 -13.63
C ARG A 212 11.17 -3.98 -14.22
N LEU A 213 9.88 -4.05 -13.90
CA LEU A 213 8.89 -3.06 -14.30
C LEU A 213 9.26 -1.65 -13.84
N GLY A 214 9.65 -1.52 -12.57
CA GLY A 214 10.03 -0.25 -11.97
C GLY A 214 11.31 0.33 -12.58
N ALA A 215 12.31 -0.50 -12.88
CA ALA A 215 13.51 -0.06 -13.59
C ALA A 215 13.21 0.44 -15.03
N ASP A 216 12.29 -0.24 -15.74
CA ASP A 216 11.84 0.19 -17.07
C ASP A 216 11.05 1.51 -17.00
N PHE A 217 10.16 1.65 -16.00
CA PHE A 217 9.44 2.90 -15.72
C PHE A 217 10.40 4.05 -15.40
N GLU A 218 11.37 3.82 -14.53
CA GLU A 218 12.37 4.83 -14.12
C GLU A 218 13.25 5.30 -15.28
N ARG A 219 13.49 4.44 -16.27
CA ARG A 219 14.19 4.82 -17.51
C ARG A 219 13.32 5.70 -18.43
N ASP A 220 12.04 5.39 -18.52
CA ASP A 220 11.16 5.93 -19.56
C ASP A 220 10.29 7.11 -19.09
N CYS A 221 10.09 7.26 -17.78
CA CYS A 221 9.21 8.24 -17.15
C CYS A 221 9.95 9.11 -16.12
N ARG A 222 9.32 10.22 -15.71
CA ARG A 222 9.93 11.13 -14.74
C ARG A 222 9.83 10.56 -13.32
N VAL A 223 10.97 10.19 -12.74
CA VAL A 223 11.11 9.87 -11.32
C VAL A 223 12.02 10.92 -10.66
N ILE A 224 11.56 11.50 -9.55
CA ILE A 224 12.35 12.43 -8.75
C ILE A 224 13.14 11.61 -7.72
N HIS A 225 14.46 11.74 -7.77
CA HIS A 225 15.36 11.09 -6.83
C HIS A 225 15.77 12.04 -5.71
N GLY A 226 15.93 11.50 -4.52
CA GLY A 226 16.48 12.22 -3.39
C GLY A 226 16.97 11.26 -2.31
N THR A 227 17.39 11.82 -1.18
CA THR A 227 17.84 11.04 -0.02
C THR A 227 17.22 11.57 1.26
N VAL A 228 16.81 10.67 2.15
CA VAL A 228 16.41 10.99 3.53
C VAL A 228 17.32 10.20 4.47
N GLY A 229 18.18 10.91 5.21
CA GLY A 229 19.26 10.26 5.96
C GLY A 229 20.18 9.50 5.00
N ALA A 230 20.34 8.20 5.22
CA ALA A 230 21.09 7.30 4.32
C ALA A 230 20.21 6.57 3.30
N ALA A 231 18.88 6.77 3.33
CA ALA A 231 17.96 6.10 2.41
C ALA A 231 17.86 6.84 1.08
N ASP A 232 17.95 6.10 -0.02
CA ASP A 232 17.53 6.56 -1.34
C ASP A 232 16.00 6.65 -1.40
N CYS A 233 15.51 7.71 -2.03
CA CYS A 233 14.09 7.98 -2.19
C CYS A 233 13.73 8.18 -3.66
N ARG A 234 12.52 7.72 -4.02
CA ARG A 234 11.88 7.99 -5.31
C ARG A 234 10.52 8.62 -5.10
N LEU A 235 10.24 9.70 -5.80
CA LEU A 235 8.91 10.31 -5.88
C LEU A 235 8.44 10.36 -7.33
N PHE A 236 7.23 9.88 -7.60
CA PHE A 236 6.65 9.83 -8.95
C PHE A 236 5.11 9.87 -8.92
N SER A 237 4.50 10.15 -10.06
CA SER A 237 3.03 10.16 -10.20
C SER A 237 2.46 8.74 -10.12
N LEU A 238 1.44 8.54 -9.29
CA LEU A 238 0.74 7.25 -9.22
C LEU A 238 0.04 6.92 -10.54
N ARG A 239 -0.64 7.91 -11.14
CA ARG A 239 -1.35 7.74 -12.42
C ARG A 239 -0.40 7.30 -13.53
N GLU A 240 0.72 8.01 -13.69
CA GLU A 240 1.70 7.69 -14.73
C GLU A 240 2.30 6.28 -14.53
N ALA A 241 2.58 5.91 -13.27
CA ALA A 241 3.08 4.58 -12.92
C ALA A 241 2.07 3.47 -13.26
N VAL A 242 0.79 3.65 -12.94
CA VAL A 242 -0.28 2.67 -13.23
C VAL A 242 -0.50 2.53 -14.74
N GLU A 243 -0.56 3.65 -15.46
CA GLU A 243 -0.71 3.65 -16.92
C GLU A 243 0.47 2.94 -17.62
N TYR A 244 1.71 3.23 -17.18
CA TYR A 244 2.90 2.57 -17.69
C TYR A 244 2.89 1.08 -17.37
N ALA A 245 2.63 0.72 -16.11
CA ALA A 245 2.58 -0.67 -15.65
C ALA A 245 1.55 -1.50 -16.42
N THR A 246 0.37 -0.94 -16.71
CA THR A 246 -0.68 -1.64 -17.46
C THR A 246 -0.20 -2.02 -18.86
N ARG A 247 0.44 -1.07 -19.57
CA ARG A 247 1.03 -1.34 -20.90
C ARG A 247 2.18 -2.33 -20.82
N TRP A 248 3.04 -2.17 -19.81
CA TRP A 248 4.21 -3.01 -19.61
C TRP A 248 3.82 -4.46 -19.31
N MET A 249 2.86 -4.69 -18.41
CA MET A 249 2.41 -6.03 -18.03
C MET A 249 1.73 -6.74 -19.21
N ASN A 250 0.86 -6.07 -19.96
CA ASN A 250 0.24 -6.63 -21.18
C ASN A 250 1.27 -7.09 -22.23
N LYS A 251 2.44 -6.45 -22.27
CA LYS A 251 3.53 -6.80 -23.19
C LYS A 251 4.45 -7.90 -22.64
N ASN A 252 4.71 -7.93 -21.34
CA ASN A 252 5.79 -8.71 -20.75
C ASN A 252 5.32 -9.93 -19.95
N ARG A 253 4.12 -9.88 -19.36
CA ARG A 253 3.52 -11.05 -18.72
C ARG A 253 2.88 -11.88 -19.81
N SER A 254 3.29 -13.13 -19.91
CA SER A 254 2.69 -14.07 -20.86
C SER A 254 1.19 -14.17 -20.59
N LYS A 255 0.38 -14.23 -21.65
CA LYS A 255 -1.00 -14.72 -21.52
C LYS A 255 -0.86 -16.18 -21.07
N GLN A 256 -0.98 -16.44 -19.78
CA GLN A 256 -1.02 -17.80 -19.28
C GLN A 256 -2.41 -18.34 -19.63
N ASP A 257 -2.43 -19.33 -20.52
CA ASP A 257 -3.63 -20.06 -20.96
C ASP A 257 -4.39 -20.71 -19.78
#